data_AF-A0A4S1ZHW2-F1
#
_entry.id   AF-A0A4S1ZHW2-F1
#
_cell.length_a   1.000
_cell.length_b   1.000
_cell.length_c   1.000
_cell.angle_alpha   90.00
_cell.angle_beta   90.00
_cell.angle_gamma   90.00
#
_symmetry.space_group_name_H-M   'P 1'
#
loop_
_entity.id
_entity.type
_entity.pdbx_description
1 polymer ?
#
loop_
_entity_poly.entity_id
_entity_poly.type
_entity_poly.pdbx_seq_one_letter_code
_entity_poly.pdbx_strand_id
1 'polypeptide(L)'
;MNEVVDDTYNKCLLEMQCCTMFDYIRLLDARIQRMQGSHSAEVRKMNFGMAIMALKAGYPIRRSGWNGKGLWVIKQVPAHITEEIVPKMQSLPQSAKDLILKGKGTIDYTSQCLIYNENTGRADSWVPSISDVFADDWEIVVE
;
A
#
# COMPACT_ATOMS: atom_id res chain seq x y z
N MET A 1 -12.45 -15.09 -37.54
CA MET A 1 -12.11 -14.16 -36.44
C MET A 1 -12.87 -14.46 -35.14
N ASN A 2 -13.97 -15.21 -35.18
CA ASN A 2 -14.69 -15.67 -33.97
C ASN A 2 -14.11 -16.95 -33.34
N GLU A 3 -13.28 -17.73 -34.06
CA GLU A 3 -12.67 -18.97 -33.52
C GLU A 3 -11.43 -18.74 -32.65
N VAL A 4 -10.78 -17.57 -32.73
CA VAL A 4 -9.58 -17.27 -31.92
C VAL A 4 -9.94 -16.90 -30.48
N VAL A 5 -11.21 -16.59 -30.23
CA VAL A 5 -11.70 -16.06 -28.96
C VAL A 5 -12.70 -17.03 -28.34
N ASP A 6 -12.38 -18.32 -28.33
CA ASP A 6 -13.05 -19.30 -27.47
C ASP A 6 -12.13 -19.83 -26.35
N ASP A 7 -10.83 -19.53 -26.46
CA ASP A 7 -9.90 -19.77 -25.37
C ASP A 7 -10.07 -18.72 -24.27
N THR A 8 -10.61 -19.16 -23.13
CA THR A 8 -10.85 -18.32 -21.94
C THR A 8 -9.57 -17.73 -21.39
N TYR A 9 -8.44 -18.43 -21.55
CA TYR A 9 -7.15 -17.92 -21.09
C TYR A 9 -6.68 -16.74 -21.96
N ASN A 10 -6.68 -16.86 -23.29
CA ASN A 10 -6.36 -15.75 -24.19
C ASN A 10 -7.30 -14.54 -24.01
N LYS A 11 -8.60 -14.75 -23.75
CA LYS A 11 -9.53 -13.66 -23.38
C LYS A 11 -9.04 -12.89 -22.15
N CYS A 12 -8.75 -13.62 -21.07
CA CYS A 12 -8.23 -13.05 -19.83
C CYS A 12 -6.92 -12.28 -20.07
N LEU A 13 -5.99 -12.86 -20.84
CA LEU A 13 -4.73 -12.19 -21.18
C LEU A 13 -4.94 -10.88 -21.97
N LEU A 14 -5.88 -10.86 -22.93
CA LEU A 14 -6.21 -9.65 -23.69
C LEU A 14 -6.84 -8.57 -22.81
N GLU A 15 -7.71 -8.96 -21.88
CA GLU A 15 -8.29 -8.03 -20.88
C GLU A 15 -7.19 -7.46 -19.97
N MET A 16 -6.33 -8.31 -19.42
CA MET A 16 -5.19 -7.89 -18.59
C MET A 16 -4.23 -6.97 -19.36
N GLN A 17 -3.94 -7.28 -20.62
CA GLN A 17 -3.10 -6.45 -21.49
C GLN A 17 -3.74 -5.07 -21.67
N CYS A 18 -5.03 -5.01 -21.98
CA CYS A 18 -5.77 -3.77 -22.15
C CYS A 18 -5.73 -2.90 -20.88
N CYS A 19 -6.00 -3.50 -19.71
CA CYS A 19 -5.89 -2.82 -18.42
C CYS A 19 -4.48 -2.27 -18.16
N THR A 20 -3.46 -3.08 -18.40
CA THR A 20 -2.05 -2.69 -18.20
C THR A 20 -1.66 -1.52 -19.11
N MET A 21 -2.13 -1.50 -20.36
CA MET A 21 -1.90 -0.39 -21.28
C MET A 21 -2.56 0.91 -20.78
N PHE A 22 -3.78 0.83 -20.24
CA PHE A 22 -4.44 2.00 -19.63
C PHE A 22 -3.69 2.52 -18.40
N ASP A 23 -3.21 1.63 -17.53
CA ASP A 23 -2.42 2.01 -16.35
C ASP A 23 -1.14 2.75 -16.77
N TYR A 24 -0.43 2.23 -17.79
CA TYR A 24 0.74 2.89 -18.36
C TYR A 24 0.41 4.28 -18.91
N ILE A 25 -0.65 4.41 -19.71
CA ILE A 25 -1.07 5.70 -20.29
C ILE A 25 -1.40 6.71 -19.19
N ARG A 26 -2.12 6.30 -18.13
CA ARG A 26 -2.47 7.17 -16.99
C ARG A 26 -1.23 7.67 -16.25
N LEU A 27 -0.25 6.78 -16.02
CA LEU A 27 1.04 7.16 -15.42
C LEU A 27 1.82 8.14 -16.30
N LEU A 28 1.88 7.86 -17.60
CA LEU A 28 2.59 8.71 -18.56
C LEU A 28 1.95 10.10 -18.66
N ASP A 29 0.63 10.16 -18.76
CA ASP A 29 -0.15 11.40 -18.82
C ASP A 29 0.10 12.29 -17.58
N ALA A 30 0.00 11.71 -16.38
CA ALA A 30 0.31 12.43 -15.15
C ALA A 30 1.76 12.97 -15.15
N ARG A 31 2.74 12.16 -15.58
CA ARG A 31 4.14 12.61 -15.68
C ARG A 31 4.34 13.74 -16.68
N ILE A 32 3.74 13.67 -17.87
CA ILE A 32 3.83 14.71 -18.90
C ILE A 32 3.24 16.02 -18.37
N GLN A 33 2.06 15.98 -17.76
CA GLN A 33 1.43 17.17 -17.17
C GLN A 33 2.30 17.81 -16.09
N ARG A 34 2.91 16.99 -15.21
CA ARG A 34 3.87 17.49 -14.20
C ARG A 34 5.09 18.16 -14.85
N MET A 35 5.66 17.54 -15.90
CA MET A 35 6.78 18.12 -16.64
C MET A 35 6.42 19.43 -17.35
N GLN A 36 5.16 19.63 -17.70
CA GLN A 36 4.63 20.87 -18.29
C GLN A 36 4.26 21.94 -17.23
N GLY A 37 4.51 21.68 -15.94
CA GLY A 37 4.33 22.64 -14.85
C GLY A 37 3.07 22.42 -14.01
N SER A 38 2.24 21.42 -14.30
CA SER A 38 1.09 21.06 -13.47
C SER A 38 1.51 20.19 -12.27
N HIS A 39 1.99 20.84 -11.20
CA HIS A 39 2.50 20.16 -10.00
C HIS A 39 1.42 19.43 -9.19
N SER A 40 0.14 19.69 -9.47
CA SER A 40 -1.01 18.97 -8.89
C SER A 40 -1.51 17.83 -9.76
N ALA A 41 -0.89 17.56 -10.92
CA ALA A 41 -1.29 16.44 -11.75
C ALA A 41 -0.97 15.11 -11.05
N GLU A 42 -2.00 14.28 -10.93
CA GLU A 42 -2.00 12.98 -10.25
C GLU A 42 -2.46 11.88 -11.19
N VAL A 43 -2.16 10.64 -10.81
CA VAL A 43 -2.58 9.46 -11.59
C VAL A 43 -4.07 9.23 -11.38
N ARG A 44 -4.86 9.39 -12.43
CA ARG A 44 -6.31 9.14 -12.38
C ARG A 44 -6.60 7.65 -12.30
N LYS A 45 -7.62 7.28 -11.53
CA LYS A 45 -8.12 5.90 -11.41
C LYS A 45 -7.03 4.87 -11.08
N MET A 46 -6.20 5.18 -10.08
CA MET A 46 -5.10 4.32 -9.67
C MET A 46 -5.67 3.07 -9.00
N ASN A 47 -5.34 1.90 -9.52
CA ASN A 47 -5.79 0.63 -8.95
C ASN A 47 -4.91 0.18 -7.78
N PHE A 48 -5.37 -0.87 -7.09
CA PHE A 48 -4.64 -1.46 -5.97
C PHE A 48 -3.22 -1.94 -6.34
N GLY A 49 -3.02 -2.50 -7.55
CA GLY A 49 -1.70 -2.94 -8.01
C GLY A 49 -0.69 -1.79 -8.07
N MET A 50 -1.11 -0.64 -8.58
CA MET A 50 -0.31 0.59 -8.59
C MET A 50 -0.05 1.10 -7.17
N ALA A 51 -1.03 1.00 -6.27
CA ALA A 51 -0.88 1.38 -4.88
C ALA A 51 0.16 0.52 -4.15
N ILE A 52 0.18 -0.79 -4.42
CA ILE A 52 1.23 -1.69 -3.92
C ILE A 52 2.60 -1.36 -4.51
N MET A 53 2.69 -0.94 -5.78
CA MET A 53 3.97 -0.47 -6.34
C MET A 53 4.50 0.76 -5.60
N ALA A 54 3.64 1.73 -5.29
CA ALA A 54 4.01 2.91 -4.49
C ALA A 54 4.44 2.53 -3.07
N LEU A 55 3.69 1.67 -2.38
CA LEU A 55 4.06 1.17 -1.04
C LEU A 55 5.38 0.41 -1.04
N LYS A 56 5.64 -0.42 -2.04
CA LYS A 56 6.93 -1.13 -2.17
C LYS A 56 8.09 -0.16 -2.32
N ALA A 57 7.88 0.96 -3.01
CA ALA A 57 8.84 2.05 -3.14
C ALA A 57 8.91 2.98 -1.91
N GLY A 58 8.09 2.74 -0.88
CA GLY A 58 8.12 3.49 0.38
C GLY A 58 7.23 4.73 0.42
N TYR A 59 6.40 4.94 -0.61
CA TYR A 59 5.47 6.06 -0.64
C TYR A 59 4.17 5.73 0.12
N PRO A 60 3.62 6.66 0.92
CA PRO A 60 2.32 6.47 1.52
C PRO A 60 1.20 6.53 0.47
N ILE A 61 0.14 5.77 0.70
CA ILE A 61 -1.04 5.73 -0.17
C ILE A 61 -2.32 6.00 0.61
N ARG A 62 -3.37 6.43 -0.05
CA ARG A 62 -4.72 6.56 0.52
C ARG A 62 -5.80 6.24 -0.50
N ARG A 63 -7.03 6.07 -0.03
CA ARG A 63 -8.22 6.03 -0.88
C ARG A 63 -9.02 7.30 -0.73
N SER A 64 -9.46 7.90 -1.83
CA SER A 64 -10.35 9.07 -1.77
C SER A 64 -11.74 8.72 -1.25
N GLY A 65 -12.20 7.48 -1.43
CA GLY A 65 -13.50 6.99 -0.96
C GLY A 65 -13.54 6.56 0.50
N TRP A 66 -12.45 6.63 1.27
CA TRP A 66 -12.52 6.35 2.70
C TRP A 66 -13.34 7.41 3.45
N ASN A 67 -14.25 6.96 4.32
CA ASN A 67 -15.00 7.82 5.24
C ASN A 67 -14.06 8.32 6.35
N GLY A 68 -13.20 9.26 5.99
CA GLY A 68 -12.20 9.86 6.89
C GLY A 68 -11.11 10.52 6.07
N LYS A 69 -11.20 11.85 5.88
CA LYS A 69 -10.06 12.63 5.39
C LYS A 69 -8.89 12.45 6.37
N GLY A 70 -7.68 12.25 5.86
CA GLY A 70 -6.48 12.09 6.68
C GLY A 70 -6.18 10.66 7.14
N LEU A 71 -6.76 9.66 6.47
CA LEU A 71 -6.33 8.26 6.57
C LEU A 71 -5.36 7.93 5.44
N TRP A 72 -4.22 7.35 5.79
CA TRP A 72 -3.23 6.88 4.81
C TRP A 72 -2.47 5.66 5.32
N VAL A 73 -1.92 4.90 4.39
CA VAL A 73 -1.23 3.64 4.64
C VAL A 73 0.23 3.79 4.30
N ILE A 74 1.08 3.23 5.16
CA ILE A 74 2.52 3.11 4.96
C ILE A 74 3.00 1.68 5.12
N LYS A 75 4.00 1.31 4.33
CA LYS A 75 4.78 0.10 4.53
C LYS A 75 5.84 0.36 5.60
N GLN A 76 5.88 -0.47 6.62
CA GLN A 76 6.95 -0.42 7.60
C GLN A 76 8.25 -1.01 7.02
N VAL A 77 9.36 -0.38 7.37
CA VAL A 77 10.69 -0.93 7.09
C VAL A 77 10.89 -2.17 7.97
N PRO A 78 11.34 -3.31 7.42
CA PRO A 78 11.67 -4.47 8.24
C PRO A 78 12.65 -4.11 9.34
N ALA A 79 12.39 -4.59 10.55
CA ALA A 79 13.17 -4.22 11.72
C ALA A 79 13.45 -5.44 12.60
N HIS A 80 14.70 -5.56 13.03
CA HIS A 80 15.14 -6.55 14.00
C HIS A 80 15.31 -5.88 15.36
N ILE A 81 14.42 -6.22 16.29
CA ILE A 81 14.44 -5.69 17.66
C ILE A 81 15.16 -6.68 18.55
N THR A 82 16.23 -6.23 19.20
CA THR A 82 17.08 -7.06 20.05
C THR A 82 16.60 -7.08 21.50
N GLU A 83 17.14 -8.00 22.29
CA GLU A 83 16.87 -8.15 23.73
C GLU A 83 17.22 -6.90 24.56
N GLU A 84 18.09 -6.02 24.04
CA GLU A 84 18.38 -4.72 24.67
C GLU A 84 17.26 -3.69 24.49
N ILE A 85 16.44 -3.86 23.44
CA ILE A 85 15.38 -2.94 23.06
C ILE A 85 14.02 -3.43 23.59
N VAL A 86 13.76 -4.74 23.56
CA VAL A 86 12.47 -5.34 24.02
C VAL A 86 12.02 -4.81 25.40
N PRO A 87 12.88 -4.73 26.44
CA PRO A 87 12.50 -4.18 27.75
C PRO A 87 12.00 -2.72 27.68
N LYS A 88 12.55 -1.93 26.76
CA LYS A 88 12.28 -0.48 26.59
C LYS A 88 11.04 -0.19 25.73
N MET A 89 10.46 -1.20 25.09
CA MET A 89 9.26 -1.01 24.27
C MET A 89 8.06 -0.62 25.15
N GLN A 90 7.48 0.55 24.87
CA GLN A 90 6.26 1.02 25.55
C GLN A 90 4.99 0.34 25.02
N SER A 91 5.07 -0.27 23.83
CA SER A 91 3.96 -0.94 23.16
C SER A 91 3.65 -2.35 23.68
N LEU A 92 4.45 -2.89 24.60
CA LEU A 92 4.29 -4.24 25.13
C LEU A 92 4.10 -4.24 26.66
N PRO A 93 3.16 -5.04 27.21
CA PRO A 93 3.05 -5.25 28.65
C PRO A 93 4.22 -6.10 29.17
N GLN A 94 4.53 -5.97 30.47
CA GLN A 94 5.67 -6.66 31.08
C GLN A 94 5.62 -8.18 30.89
N SER A 95 4.44 -8.79 31.09
CA SER A 95 4.26 -10.24 30.92
C SER A 95 4.60 -10.74 29.51
N ALA A 96 4.39 -9.94 28.47
CA ALA A 96 4.76 -10.28 27.11
C ALA A 96 6.29 -10.17 26.90
N LYS A 97 6.92 -9.13 27.46
CA LYS A 97 8.38 -8.95 27.43
C LYS A 97 9.09 -10.15 28.07
N ASP A 98 8.61 -10.59 29.22
CA ASP A 98 9.19 -11.72 29.96
C ASP A 98 9.14 -13.01 29.13
N LEU A 99 8.03 -13.27 28.44
CA LEU A 99 7.90 -14.43 27.54
C LEU A 99 8.83 -14.36 26.32
N ILE A 100 8.98 -13.17 25.72
CA ILE A 100 9.87 -12.97 24.57
C ILE A 100 11.34 -13.17 24.97
N LEU A 101 11.76 -12.60 26.10
CA LEU A 101 13.12 -12.71 26.63
C LEU A 101 13.46 -14.12 27.09
N LYS A 102 12.49 -14.87 27.63
CA LYS A 102 12.66 -16.30 27.92
C LYS A 102 12.82 -17.14 26.64
N GLY A 103 12.25 -16.67 25.54
CA GLY A 103 12.33 -17.29 24.22
C GLY A 103 13.59 -16.88 23.46
N LYS A 104 13.41 -16.34 22.24
CA LYS A 104 14.52 -15.91 21.39
C LYS A 104 15.15 -14.57 21.79
N GLY A 105 14.49 -13.79 22.65
CA GLY A 105 14.92 -12.44 23.02
C GLY A 105 14.72 -11.37 21.95
N THR A 106 14.26 -11.72 20.74
CA THR A 106 14.17 -10.81 19.60
C THR A 106 12.76 -10.73 18.99
N ILE A 107 12.48 -9.65 18.28
CA ILE A 107 11.25 -9.47 17.48
C ILE A 107 11.65 -9.03 16.07
N ASP A 108 11.20 -9.78 15.07
CA ASP A 108 11.38 -9.44 13.66
C ASP A 108 10.07 -8.90 13.09
N TYR A 109 10.01 -7.60 12.80
CA TYR A 109 8.91 -7.02 12.03
C TYR A 109 9.17 -7.26 10.55
N THR A 110 8.27 -8.02 9.91
CA THR A 110 8.37 -8.35 8.48
C THR A 110 7.04 -8.06 7.79
N SER A 111 7.10 -7.54 6.57
CA SER A 111 5.94 -7.36 5.68
C SER A 111 4.73 -6.65 6.30
N GLN A 112 4.96 -5.67 7.17
CA GLN A 112 3.91 -4.97 7.90
C GLN A 112 3.53 -3.65 7.22
N CYS A 113 2.25 -3.32 7.23
CA CYS A 113 1.73 -2.00 6.86
C CYS A 113 0.88 -1.45 8.00
N LEU A 114 0.91 -0.12 8.17
CA LEU A 114 0.08 0.60 9.12
C LEU A 114 -0.92 1.47 8.36
N ILE A 115 -2.13 1.57 8.88
CA ILE A 115 -3.05 2.65 8.55
C ILE A 115 -2.94 3.71 9.65
N TYR A 116 -2.67 4.94 9.26
CA TYR A 116 -2.48 6.07 10.15
C TYR A 116 -3.58 7.11 9.94
N ASN A 117 -4.12 7.61 11.05
CA ASN A 117 -5.09 8.71 11.06
C ASN A 117 -4.41 9.98 11.58
N GLU A 118 -4.11 10.90 10.67
CA GLU A 118 -3.38 12.13 11.00
C GLU A 118 -4.16 13.06 11.93
N ASN A 119 -5.49 12.99 11.94
CA ASN A 119 -6.30 13.83 12.82
C ASN A 119 -6.26 13.38 14.28
N THR A 120 -5.85 12.13 14.54
CA THR A 120 -5.86 11.54 15.90
C THR A 120 -4.50 11.03 16.35
N GLY A 121 -3.55 10.87 15.44
CA GLY A 121 -2.28 10.19 15.70
C GLY A 121 -2.40 8.67 15.86
N ARG A 122 -3.59 8.08 15.65
CA ARG A 122 -3.79 6.64 15.77
C ARG A 122 -3.14 5.92 14.60
N ALA A 123 -2.24 5.00 14.91
CA ALA A 123 -1.72 4.00 13.99
C ALA A 123 -2.35 2.64 14.31
N ASP A 124 -2.81 1.93 13.29
CA ASP A 124 -3.35 0.57 13.42
C ASP A 124 -2.77 -0.34 12.34
N SER A 125 -2.96 -1.65 12.50
CA SER A 125 -2.62 -2.62 11.46
C SER A 125 -3.50 -2.39 10.24
N TRP A 126 -2.88 -2.32 9.06
CA TRP A 126 -3.62 -2.35 7.81
C TRP A 126 -3.57 -3.74 7.18
N VAL A 127 -4.75 -4.30 6.95
CA VAL A 127 -4.95 -5.50 6.14
C VAL A 127 -5.95 -5.11 5.04
N PRO A 128 -5.56 -5.14 3.75
CA PRO A 128 -6.46 -4.75 2.68
C PRO A 128 -7.65 -5.72 2.61
N SER A 129 -8.86 -5.17 2.62
CA SER A 129 -10.08 -5.93 2.33
C SER A 129 -10.19 -6.21 0.83
N ILE A 130 -11.08 -7.14 0.43
CA ILE A 130 -11.35 -7.34 -1.01
C ILE A 130 -11.91 -6.08 -1.67
N SER A 131 -12.64 -5.25 -0.92
CA SER A 131 -13.12 -3.95 -1.37
C SER A 131 -11.98 -2.95 -1.63
N ASP A 132 -10.87 -3.06 -0.89
CA ASP A 132 -9.66 -2.26 -1.14
C ASP A 132 -8.91 -2.76 -2.37
N VAL A 133 -8.87 -4.08 -2.56
CA VAL A 133 -8.22 -4.72 -3.72
C VAL A 133 -8.92 -4.37 -5.03
N PHE A 134 -10.25 -4.29 -5.03
CA PHE A 134 -11.04 -3.96 -6.22
C PHE A 134 -11.25 -2.45 -6.43
N ALA A 135 -10.69 -1.62 -5.56
CA ALA A 135 -10.81 -0.17 -5.69
C ALA A 135 -9.87 0.41 -6.76
N ASP A 136 -10.34 1.46 -7.42
CA ASP A 136 -9.62 2.25 -8.42
C ASP A 136 -9.45 3.72 -8.01
N ASP A 137 -9.68 4.05 -6.73
CA ASP A 137 -9.65 5.39 -6.18
C ASP A 137 -8.43 5.65 -5.28
N TRP A 138 -7.34 4.91 -5.52
CA TRP A 138 -6.08 5.06 -4.80
C TRP A 138 -5.35 6.34 -5.20
N GLU A 139 -4.58 6.87 -4.28
CA GLU A 139 -3.77 8.07 -4.45
C GLU A 139 -2.44 7.89 -3.71
N ILE A 140 -1.38 8.51 -4.24
CA ILE A 140 -0.11 8.66 -3.51
C ILE A 140 -0.23 9.92 -2.65
N VAL A 141 0.17 9.84 -1.38
CA VAL A 141 0.24 11.02 -0.53
C VAL A 141 1.54 11.75 -0.82
N VAL A 142 1.43 12.95 -1.41
CA VAL A 142 2.53 13.89 -1.66
C VAL A 142 2.19 15.22 -1.00
N GLU A 143 3.18 15.85 -0.35
CA GLU A 143 3.11 17.24 0.13
C GLU A 143 3.79 18.18 -0.88
#